data_AF-A0A817QAL3-F1
#
_entry.id   AF-A0A817QAL3-F1
#
_cell.length_a   1.000
_cell.length_b   1.000
_cell.length_c   1.000
_cell.angle_alpha   90.00
_cell.angle_beta   90.00
_cell.angle_gamma   90.00
#
_symmetry.space_group_name_H-M   'P 1'
#
loop_
_entity.id
_entity.type
_entity.pdbx_description
1 polymer ?
#
loop_
_entity_poly.entity_id
_entity_poly.type
_entity_poly.pdbx_seq_one_letter_code
_entity_poly.pdbx_strand_id
1 'polypeptide(L)'
;MAAHVSRQRKCIEWMRKSNYNPWLRSESEEWCSYSDVEAAITEEAYMKKQSKALLVDYHIDFKHSVQISSNNLNNQRPVKRMIKYDRGESLLREERFIPHAVIPSVTFNAGRSWRGRFLDALILHYKFSRIKPLDNSTVRQIMVEKAAKGIIIEAKKAGKQKEGECMIQ
;
A
#
# COMPACT_ATOMS: atom_id res chain seq x y z
N MET A 1 -14.21 6.03 38.82
CA MET A 1 -14.59 5.69 37.43
C MET A 1 -13.69 6.47 36.49
N ALA A 2 -12.68 5.82 35.88
CA ALA A 2 -11.79 6.49 34.94
C ALA A 2 -12.42 6.45 33.55
N ALA A 3 -12.68 7.62 32.96
CA ALA A 3 -13.18 7.74 31.60
C ALA A 3 -12.12 7.21 30.62
N HIS A 4 -12.49 6.18 29.86
CA HIS A 4 -11.65 5.63 28.80
C HIS A 4 -11.64 6.64 27.63
N VAL A 5 -10.67 7.55 27.61
CA VAL A 5 -10.46 8.47 26.49
C VAL A 5 -10.02 7.63 25.30
N SER A 6 -10.94 7.31 24.38
CA SER A 6 -10.59 6.70 23.10
C SER A 6 -9.74 7.72 22.32
N ARG A 7 -8.45 7.44 22.18
CA ARG A 7 -7.58 8.20 21.28
C ARG A 7 -8.06 7.95 19.85
N GLN A 8 -8.94 8.80 19.34
CA GLN A 8 -9.32 8.80 17.94
C GLN A 8 -8.07 9.02 17.11
N ARG A 9 -7.69 8.02 16.31
CA ARG A 9 -6.58 8.16 15.37
C ARG A 9 -7.07 8.98 14.18
N LYS A 10 -6.33 10.03 13.84
CA LYS A 10 -6.55 10.76 12.59
C LYS A 10 -6.07 9.87 11.46
N CYS A 11 -6.97 9.51 10.56
CA CYS A 11 -6.67 8.83 9.31
C CYS A 11 -6.71 9.88 8.19
N ILE A 12 -5.64 9.99 7.43
CA ILE A 12 -5.58 10.89 6.28
C ILE A 12 -5.83 10.06 5.04
N GLU A 13 -6.76 10.53 4.20
CA GLU A 13 -7.08 9.88 2.94
C GLU A 13 -6.95 10.89 1.81
N TRP A 14 -6.20 10.50 0.79
CA TRP A 14 -6.14 11.23 -0.46
C TRP A 14 -7.08 10.57 -1.46
N MET A 15 -7.84 11.37 -2.19
CA MET A 15 -8.77 10.91 -3.21
C MET A 15 -8.62 11.69 -4.50
N ARG A 16 -9.04 11.08 -5.61
CA ARG A 16 -9.16 11.69 -6.93
C ARG A 16 -10.55 11.49 -7.51
N LYS A 17 -11.01 12.41 -8.33
CA LYS A 17 -12.30 12.27 -9.02
C LYS A 17 -12.20 11.23 -10.14
N SER A 18 -13.08 10.24 -10.12
CA SER A 18 -13.04 9.06 -11.02
C SER A 18 -13.95 9.15 -12.23
N ASN A 19 -14.88 10.12 -12.28
CA ASN A 19 -15.74 10.38 -13.44
C ASN A 19 -14.97 10.40 -14.76
N TYR A 20 -15.63 9.99 -15.86
CA TYR A 20 -15.03 10.04 -17.20
C TYR A 20 -14.64 11.49 -17.57
N ASN A 21 -15.56 12.43 -17.37
CA ASN A 21 -15.28 13.86 -17.41
C ASN A 21 -15.26 14.45 -15.99
N PRO A 22 -14.09 14.62 -15.37
CA PRO A 22 -14.00 15.06 -13.97
C PRO A 22 -14.45 16.51 -13.75
N TRP A 23 -14.58 17.31 -14.81
CA TRP A 23 -14.93 18.73 -14.72
C TRP A 23 -16.42 18.99 -14.91
N LEU A 24 -17.18 17.99 -15.36
CA LEU A 24 -18.61 18.12 -15.57
C LEU A 24 -19.32 18.17 -14.21
N ARG A 25 -20.21 19.17 -14.02
CA ARG A 25 -20.95 19.38 -12.77
C ARG A 25 -22.32 18.68 -12.74
N SER A 26 -22.81 18.22 -13.88
CA SER A 26 -24.11 17.56 -14.00
C SER A 26 -24.10 16.09 -13.58
N GLU A 27 -22.92 15.48 -13.44
CA GLU A 27 -22.76 14.11 -12.98
C GLU A 27 -22.60 14.05 -11.46
N SER A 28 -23.04 12.94 -10.86
CA SER A 28 -22.74 12.62 -9.46
C SER A 28 -21.22 12.52 -9.27
N GLU A 29 -20.71 13.16 -8.22
CA GLU A 29 -19.29 13.13 -7.94
C GLU A 29 -18.85 11.76 -7.44
N GLU A 30 -18.00 11.10 -8.22
CA GLU A 30 -17.37 9.85 -7.83
C GLU A 30 -15.91 10.10 -7.46
N TRP A 31 -15.54 9.64 -6.26
CA TRP A 31 -14.20 9.81 -5.71
C TRP A 31 -13.60 8.44 -5.41
N CYS A 32 -12.39 8.19 -5.93
CA CYS A 32 -11.62 7.00 -5.60
C CYS A 32 -10.41 7.38 -4.74
N SER A 33 -10.15 6.57 -3.72
CA SER A 33 -8.96 6.72 -2.88
C SER A 33 -7.71 6.32 -3.65
N TYR A 34 -6.60 6.99 -3.37
CA TYR A 34 -5.29 6.52 -3.82
C TYR A 34 -4.92 5.23 -3.09
N SER A 35 -4.00 4.46 -3.66
CA SER A 35 -3.41 3.32 -2.94
C SER A 35 -2.65 3.80 -1.70
N ASP A 36 -2.44 2.91 -0.73
CA ASP A 36 -1.75 3.22 0.52
C ASP A 36 -0.36 3.86 0.29
N VAL A 37 0.37 3.37 -0.71
CA VAL A 37 1.71 3.86 -1.06
C VAL A 37 1.64 5.23 -1.74
N GLU A 38 0.77 5.40 -2.72
CA GLU A 38 0.59 6.71 -3.38
C GLU A 38 0.11 7.78 -2.40
N ALA A 39 -0.81 7.42 -1.50
CA ALA A 39 -1.31 8.30 -0.45
C ALA A 39 -0.18 8.68 0.53
N ALA A 40 0.68 7.74 0.91
CA ALA A 40 1.84 8.00 1.78
C ALA A 40 2.84 8.97 1.12
N ILE A 41 3.22 8.71 -0.15
CA ILE A 41 4.12 9.59 -0.92
C ILE A 41 3.52 11.00 -1.05
N THR A 42 2.22 11.07 -1.34
CA THR A 42 1.50 12.35 -1.50
C THR A 42 1.45 13.12 -0.19
N GLU A 43 1.11 12.45 0.91
CA GLU A 43 1.05 13.08 2.23
C GLU A 43 2.41 13.55 2.70
N GLU A 44 3.47 12.78 2.47
CA GLU A 44 4.84 13.18 2.81
C GLU A 44 5.26 14.45 2.07
N ALA A 45 5.03 14.50 0.75
CA ALA A 45 5.34 15.68 -0.07
C ALA A 45 4.53 16.91 0.39
N TYR A 46 3.26 16.71 0.72
CA TYR A 46 2.38 17.77 1.23
C TYR A 46 2.86 18.29 2.60
N MET A 47 3.23 17.41 3.54
CA MET A 47 3.77 17.77 4.85
C MET A 47 5.11 18.50 4.75
N LYS A 48 5.94 18.16 3.76
CA LYS A 48 7.18 18.87 3.42
C LYS A 48 6.96 20.19 2.67
N LYS A 49 5.70 20.63 2.49
CA LYS A 49 5.32 21.86 1.75
C LYS A 49 5.91 21.91 0.33
N GLN A 50 6.08 20.77 -0.31
CA GLN A 50 6.47 20.71 -1.71
C GLN A 50 5.32 21.26 -2.58
N SER A 51 5.63 21.74 -3.78
CA SER A 51 4.59 22.22 -4.71
C SER A 51 3.84 21.07 -5.38
N LYS A 52 4.48 19.90 -5.50
CA LYS A 52 3.92 18.71 -6.13
C LYS A 52 4.43 17.42 -5.52
N ALA A 53 3.62 16.36 -5.58
CA ALA A 53 4.07 14.99 -5.37
C ALA A 53 4.28 14.29 -6.72
N LEU A 54 5.43 13.64 -6.89
CA LEU A 54 5.77 12.95 -8.14
C LEU A 54 5.51 11.45 -8.00
N LEU A 55 4.48 10.94 -8.66
CA LEU A 55 4.17 9.51 -8.75
C LEU A 55 4.76 8.96 -10.07
N VAL A 56 4.45 7.71 -10.43
CA VAL A 56 5.00 7.07 -11.64
C VAL A 56 4.41 7.67 -12.91
N ASP A 57 3.10 7.53 -13.10
CA ASP A 57 2.43 7.92 -14.36
C ASP A 57 1.82 9.33 -14.33
N TYR A 58 1.93 10.01 -13.19
CA TYR A 58 1.35 11.33 -12.97
C TYR A 58 2.02 12.04 -11.81
N HIS A 59 1.69 13.31 -11.64
CA HIS A 59 2.03 14.07 -10.45
C HIS A 59 0.80 14.78 -9.90
N ILE A 60 0.83 15.11 -8.62
CA ILE A 60 -0.22 15.89 -7.95
C ILE A 60 0.31 17.30 -7.75
N ASP A 61 -0.33 18.28 -8.37
CA ASP A 61 -0.10 19.70 -8.11
C ASP A 61 -0.96 20.14 -6.93
N PHE A 62 -0.31 20.47 -5.81
CA PHE A 62 -1.01 20.88 -4.59
C PHE A 62 -1.59 22.28 -4.67
N LYS A 63 -1.01 23.16 -5.50
CA LYS A 63 -1.49 24.54 -5.64
C LYS A 63 -2.88 24.56 -6.29
N HIS A 64 -3.07 23.75 -7.32
CA HIS A 64 -4.34 23.66 -8.03
C HIS A 64 -5.23 22.51 -7.52
N SER A 65 -4.70 21.63 -6.67
CA SER A 65 -5.38 20.41 -6.21
C SER A 65 -5.80 19.52 -7.38
N VAL A 66 -4.85 19.23 -8.28
CA VAL A 66 -5.09 18.45 -9.49
C VAL A 66 -4.01 17.38 -9.68
N GLN A 67 -4.43 16.18 -10.07
CA GLN A 67 -3.59 15.12 -10.61
C GLN A 67 -3.40 15.34 -12.11
N ILE A 68 -2.18 15.40 -12.60
CA ILE A 68 -1.84 15.63 -14.01
C ILE A 68 -1.04 14.44 -14.54
N SER A 69 -1.54 13.78 -15.59
CA SER A 69 -0.82 12.67 -16.21
C SER A 69 0.51 13.12 -16.81
N SER A 70 1.56 12.32 -16.59
CA SER A 70 2.89 12.54 -17.16
C SER A 70 2.90 12.35 -18.69
N ASN A 71 1.98 11.53 -19.22
CA ASN A 71 1.90 11.21 -20.64
C ASN A 71 0.94 12.13 -21.42
N ASN A 72 0.00 12.79 -20.73
CA ASN A 72 -0.97 13.69 -21.34
C ASN A 72 -1.38 14.80 -20.37
N LEU A 73 -0.89 16.02 -20.60
CA LEU A 73 -1.16 17.18 -19.75
C LEU A 73 -2.64 17.60 -19.73
N ASN A 74 -3.44 17.18 -20.72
CA ASN A 74 -4.89 17.44 -20.75
C ASN A 74 -5.66 16.42 -19.89
N ASN A 75 -5.05 15.28 -19.56
CA ASN A 75 -5.65 14.30 -18.67
C ASN A 75 -5.40 14.70 -17.21
N GLN A 76 -6.32 15.52 -16.72
CA GLN A 76 -6.28 16.10 -15.39
C GLN A 76 -7.48 15.67 -14.56
N ARG A 77 -7.27 15.40 -13.27
CA ARG A 77 -8.33 15.00 -12.33
C ARG A 77 -8.21 15.80 -11.03
N PRO A 78 -9.28 16.43 -10.52
CA PRO A 78 -9.29 17.02 -9.18
C PRO A 78 -8.87 16.01 -8.11
N VAL A 79 -8.14 16.49 -7.12
CA VAL A 79 -7.77 15.73 -5.93
C VAL A 79 -8.25 16.42 -4.67
N LYS A 80 -8.46 15.65 -3.61
CA LYS A 80 -8.74 16.19 -2.29
C LYS A 80 -8.06 15.36 -1.20
N ARG A 81 -7.68 16.07 -0.14
CA ARG A 81 -7.20 15.49 1.11
C ARG A 81 -8.34 15.53 2.12
N MET A 82 -8.66 14.39 2.72
CA MET A 82 -9.67 14.28 3.76
C MET A 82 -9.03 13.81 5.07
N ILE A 83 -9.45 14.41 6.18
CA ILE A 83 -9.12 13.93 7.52
C ILE A 83 -10.33 13.15 8.02
N LYS A 84 -10.20 11.83 8.07
CA LYS A 84 -11.17 10.94 8.70
C LYS A 84 -10.77 10.73 10.16
N TYR A 85 -11.74 10.80 11.05
CA TYR A 85 -11.57 10.36 12.44
C TYR A 85 -12.01 8.91 12.49
N ASP A 86 -11.10 8.03 12.89
CA ASP A 86 -11.35 6.60 12.97
C ASP A 86 -12.55 6.33 13.90
N ARG A 87 -13.62 5.73 13.35
CA ARG A 87 -14.78 5.24 14.10
C ARG A 87 -14.60 3.79 14.59
N GLY A 88 -13.41 3.21 14.41
CA GLY A 88 -13.11 1.84 14.80
C GLY A 88 -13.33 0.80 13.69
N GLU A 89 -13.69 1.23 12.47
CA GLU A 89 -13.76 0.35 11.31
C GLU A 89 -12.44 0.39 10.57
N SER A 90 -11.54 -0.51 10.96
CA SER A 90 -10.38 -0.82 10.15
C SER A 90 -10.86 -1.36 8.80
N LEU A 91 -10.63 -0.62 7.72
CA LEU A 91 -10.75 -1.09 6.33
C LEU A 91 -9.68 -2.15 6.07
N LEU A 92 -9.80 -3.29 6.75
CA LEU A 92 -9.00 -4.46 6.45
C LEU A 92 -9.44 -4.93 5.06
N ARG A 93 -8.48 -5.03 4.15
CA ARG A 93 -8.65 -5.72 2.88
C ARG A 93 -8.96 -7.19 3.16
N GLU A 94 -10.23 -7.53 3.32
CA GLU A 94 -10.69 -8.88 3.65
C GLU A 94 -10.13 -9.90 2.65
N GLU A 95 -9.96 -9.50 1.38
CA GLU A 95 -9.38 -10.34 0.33
C GLU A 95 -7.95 -10.81 0.63
N ARG A 96 -7.18 -10.08 1.45
CA ARG A 96 -5.84 -10.50 1.90
C ARG A 96 -5.86 -11.52 3.02
N PHE A 97 -7.01 -11.69 3.68
CA PHE A 97 -7.22 -12.66 4.74
C PHE A 97 -7.93 -13.91 4.24
N ILE A 98 -8.34 -13.95 2.96
CA ILE A 98 -8.79 -15.17 2.30
C ILE A 98 -7.55 -16.03 2.03
N PRO A 99 -7.39 -17.18 2.69
CA PRO A 99 -6.21 -18.01 2.48
C PRO A 99 -6.20 -18.52 1.04
N HIS A 100 -5.26 -18.05 0.22
CA HIS A 100 -4.91 -18.77 -1.00
C HIS A 100 -4.20 -20.05 -0.59
N ALA A 101 -4.84 -21.19 -0.81
CA ALA A 101 -4.24 -22.47 -0.56
C ALA A 101 -2.98 -22.60 -1.45
N VAL A 102 -1.80 -22.71 -0.82
CA VAL A 102 -0.52 -22.97 -1.53
C VAL A 102 -0.61 -24.27 -2.34
N ILE A 103 -1.48 -25.20 -1.91
CA ILE A 103 -1.83 -26.42 -2.61
C ILE A 103 -3.36 -26.49 -2.65
N PRO A 104 -4.01 -26.40 -3.85
CA PRO A 104 -5.47 -26.39 -3.97
C PRO A 104 -6.18 -27.59 -3.35
N SER A 105 -5.49 -28.72 -3.19
CA SER A 105 -6.02 -29.97 -2.65
C SER A 105 -6.01 -30.07 -1.11
N VAL A 106 -5.49 -29.07 -0.40
CA VAL A 106 -5.39 -29.09 1.07
C VAL A 106 -6.26 -28.00 1.67
N THR A 107 -7.35 -28.38 2.34
CA THR A 107 -8.23 -27.45 3.05
C THR A 107 -7.52 -26.79 4.23
N PHE A 108 -7.78 -25.49 4.40
CA PHE A 108 -7.20 -24.68 5.48
C PHE A 108 -7.87 -25.04 6.82
N ASN A 109 -7.26 -25.95 7.58
CA ASN A 109 -7.71 -26.27 8.94
C ASN A 109 -6.87 -25.52 9.98
N ALA A 110 -7.49 -24.56 10.67
CA ALA A 110 -6.89 -23.65 11.67
C ALA A 110 -6.47 -24.32 13.00
N GLY A 111 -6.12 -25.62 12.98
CA GLY A 111 -5.56 -26.32 14.13
C GLY A 111 -4.11 -25.93 14.41
N ARG A 112 -3.66 -26.07 15.67
CA ARG A 112 -2.33 -25.69 16.19
C ARG A 112 -1.09 -26.19 15.40
N SER A 113 -1.25 -27.05 14.39
CA SER A 113 -0.19 -27.53 13.49
C SER A 113 -0.03 -26.73 12.19
N TRP A 114 -0.85 -25.70 11.94
CA TRP A 114 -0.87 -24.96 10.67
C TRP A 114 0.46 -24.25 10.35
N ARG A 115 1.14 -23.64 11.34
CA ARG A 115 2.46 -23.02 11.12
C ARG A 115 3.45 -24.01 10.50
N GLY A 116 3.45 -25.27 10.94
CA GLY A 116 4.31 -26.33 10.40
C GLY A 116 3.98 -26.65 8.95
N ARG A 117 2.74 -27.05 8.67
CA ARG A 117 2.34 -27.51 7.32
C ARG A 117 2.44 -26.44 6.23
N PHE A 118 2.13 -25.19 6.56
CA PHE A 118 2.27 -24.08 5.62
C PHE A 118 3.73 -23.78 5.32
N LEU A 119 4.59 -23.74 6.35
CA LEU A 119 6.03 -23.55 6.17
C LEU A 119 6.64 -24.72 5.38
N ASP A 120 6.23 -25.96 5.68
CA ASP A 120 6.69 -27.15 4.96
C ASP A 120 6.28 -27.10 3.48
N ALA A 121 5.05 -26.69 3.18
CA ALA A 121 4.58 -26.53 1.79
C ALA A 121 5.34 -25.44 1.05
N LEU A 122 5.63 -24.30 1.69
CA LEU A 122 6.46 -23.25 1.11
C LEU A 122 7.91 -23.71 0.89
N ILE A 123 8.48 -24.42 1.87
CA ILE A 123 9.83 -24.99 1.80
C ILE A 123 9.93 -25.96 0.62
N LEU A 124 8.94 -26.82 0.44
CA LEU A 124 8.89 -27.78 -0.65
C LEU A 124 8.70 -27.07 -2.01
N HIS A 125 7.74 -26.14 -2.10
CA HIS A 125 7.38 -25.49 -3.35
C HIS A 125 8.49 -24.57 -3.86
N TYR A 126 9.07 -23.75 -2.98
CA TYR A 126 10.14 -22.81 -3.32
C TYR A 126 11.55 -23.38 -3.11
N LYS A 127 11.66 -24.66 -2.75
CA LYS A 127 12.92 -25.37 -2.47
C LYS A 127 13.82 -24.63 -1.48
N PHE A 128 13.23 -24.04 -0.44
CA PHE A 128 14.04 -23.39 0.60
C PHE A 128 14.82 -24.45 1.39
N SER A 129 16.14 -24.35 1.41
CA SER A 129 16.94 -25.05 2.42
C SER A 129 16.46 -24.59 3.79
N ARG A 130 16.05 -25.53 4.67
CA ARG A 130 15.48 -25.30 6.02
C ARG A 130 15.72 -23.87 6.53
N ILE A 131 14.63 -23.10 6.66
CA ILE A 131 14.66 -21.71 7.13
C ILE A 131 15.43 -21.70 8.46
N LYS A 132 16.69 -21.25 8.43
CA LYS A 132 17.46 -21.10 9.66
C LYS A 132 16.78 -20.00 10.47
N PRO A 133 16.54 -20.22 11.78
CA PRO A 133 15.96 -19.18 12.61
C PRO A 133 16.86 -17.93 12.53
N LEU A 134 16.22 -16.77 12.33
CA LEU A 134 16.87 -15.46 12.17
C LEU A 134 17.36 -14.90 13.51
N ASP A 135 17.82 -15.77 14.41
CA ASP A 135 18.18 -15.42 15.79
C ASP A 135 19.47 -14.60 15.83
N ASN A 136 20.33 -14.75 14.81
CA ASN A 136 21.51 -13.93 14.62
C ASN A 136 21.14 -12.59 13.96
N SER A 137 21.42 -11.47 14.64
CA SER A 137 21.12 -10.11 14.18
C SER A 137 21.80 -9.76 12.85
N THR A 138 23.04 -10.19 12.64
CA THR A 138 23.80 -9.97 11.40
C THR A 138 23.17 -10.72 10.22
N VAL A 139 22.79 -11.98 10.42
CA VAL A 139 22.11 -12.78 9.37
C VAL A 139 20.75 -12.16 9.03
N ARG A 140 20.03 -11.69 10.06
CA ARG A 140 18.75 -10.99 9.88
C ARG A 140 18.90 -9.72 9.06
N GLN A 141 19.89 -8.88 9.38
CA GLN A 141 20.16 -7.66 8.64
C GLN A 141 20.48 -7.94 7.16
N ILE A 142 21.35 -8.92 6.87
CA ILE A 142 21.67 -9.32 5.50
C ILE A 142 20.42 -9.77 4.73
N MET A 143 19.53 -10.52 5.37
CA MET A 143 18.28 -10.97 4.76
C MET A 143 17.32 -9.82 4.49
N VAL A 144 17.18 -8.87 5.43
CA VAL A 144 16.37 -7.65 5.24
C VAL A 144 16.91 -6.82 4.07
N GLU A 145 18.23 -6.63 3.98
CA GLU A 145 18.85 -5.90 2.87
C GLU A 145 18.63 -6.61 1.52
N LYS A 146 18.73 -7.95 1.49
CA LYS A 146 18.44 -8.73 0.28
C LYS A 146 16.97 -8.63 -0.12
N ALA A 147 16.06 -8.66 0.85
CA ALA A 147 14.63 -8.49 0.60
C ALA A 147 14.31 -7.09 0.06
N ALA A 148 14.86 -6.04 0.67
CA ALA A 148 14.73 -4.67 0.19
C ALA A 148 15.24 -4.50 -1.25
N LYS A 149 16.41 -5.07 -1.56
CA LYS A 149 16.95 -5.10 -2.93
C LYS A 149 16.03 -5.83 -3.90
N GLY A 150 15.48 -6.97 -3.48
CA GLY A 150 14.51 -7.73 -4.29
C GLY A 150 13.25 -6.93 -4.61
N ILE A 151 12.69 -6.22 -3.61
CA ILE A 151 11.54 -5.33 -3.79
C ILE A 151 11.84 -4.25 -4.83
N ILE A 152 12.99 -3.57 -4.73
CA ILE A 152 13.39 -2.55 -5.71
C ILE A 152 13.52 -3.14 -7.12
N ILE A 153 14.17 -4.30 -7.25
CA ILE A 153 14.38 -4.96 -8.55
C ILE A 153 13.04 -5.28 -9.22
N GLU A 154 12.11 -5.90 -8.48
CA GLU A 154 10.79 -6.25 -9.01
C GLU A 154 9.93 -5.01 -9.29
N ALA A 155 9.98 -4.02 -8.40
CA ALA A 155 9.32 -2.74 -8.62
C ALA A 155 9.80 -2.05 -9.90
N LYS A 156 11.11 -2.06 -10.16
CA LYS A 156 11.69 -1.54 -11.41
C LYS A 156 11.21 -2.32 -12.64
N LYS A 157 11.19 -3.65 -12.59
CA LYS A 157 10.65 -4.49 -13.68
C LYS A 157 9.18 -4.19 -13.97
N ALA A 158 8.39 -3.89 -12.94
CA ALA A 158 6.98 -3.53 -13.05
C ALA A 158 6.74 -2.06 -13.42
N GLY A 159 7.80 -1.26 -13.61
CA GLY A 159 7.69 0.19 -13.87
C GLY A 159 7.30 1.03 -12.64
N LYS A 160 7.26 0.44 -11.45
CA LYS A 160 6.79 1.04 -10.18
C LYS A 160 7.93 1.38 -9.21
N GLN A 161 9.02 1.93 -9.75
CA GLN A 161 10.26 2.10 -8.98
C GLN A 161 10.07 2.94 -7.71
N LYS A 162 9.29 4.02 -7.78
CA LYS A 162 9.07 4.93 -6.64
C LYS A 162 8.29 4.27 -5.51
N GLU A 163 7.29 3.45 -5.84
CA GLU A 163 6.56 2.68 -4.84
C GLU A 163 7.49 1.67 -4.17
N GLY A 164 8.35 1.01 -4.95
CA GLY A 164 9.37 0.09 -4.41
C GLY A 164 10.34 0.76 -3.46
N GLU A 165 10.82 1.97 -3.80
CA GLU A 165 11.69 2.79 -2.94
C GLU A 165 10.99 3.22 -1.64
N CYS A 166 9.70 3.53 -1.70
CA CYS A 166 8.90 3.87 -0.52
C CYS A 166 8.68 2.67 0.41
N MET A 167 8.57 1.45 -0.12
CA MET A 167 8.27 0.24 0.66
C MET A 167 9.44 -0.28 1.50
N ILE A 168 10.67 0.19 1.25
CA ILE A 168 11.88 -0.31 1.92
C ILE A 168 12.44 0.66 2.97
N GLN A 169 11.76 1.78 3.19
CA GLN A 169 12.07 2.77 4.24
C GLN A 169 11.39 2.38 5.55
#